data_AF-A0A078HRN9-F1
#
_entry.id   AF-A0A078HRN9-F1
#
_cell.length_a   1.000
_cell.length_b   1.000
_cell.length_c   1.000
_cell.angle_alpha   90.00
_cell.angle_beta   90.00
_cell.angle_gamma   90.00
#
_symmetry.space_group_name_H-M   'P 1'
#
loop_
_entity.id
_entity.type
_entity.pdbx_description
1 polymer ?
#
loop_
_entity_poly.entity_id
_entity_poly.type
_entity_poly.pdbx_seq_one_letter_code
_entity_poly.pdbx_strand_id
1 'polypeptide(L)'
;MGDKTLTVRRAVQGGVQPKPEQKDRLLHTKQQIALQRLMLQPGGTPTKIVCLTHVVTANVLGDDKEYEEIMEDMRQEGGKLGNLVNVVIPRPNPEHDPTPGVEKVFLEYADLDGAAKARSGMNGRKFRGNQVVAVYYPENKYAQGDYEGY
;
A
#
# COMPACT_ATOMS: atom_id res chain seq x y z
N MET A 1 -4.76 64.36 -49.88
CA MET A 1 -4.04 63.82 -48.71
C MET A 1 -5.05 63.80 -47.57
N GLY A 2 -5.46 62.61 -47.12
CA GLY A 2 -6.53 62.44 -46.14
C GLY A 2 -6.32 61.14 -45.40
N ASP A 3 -5.72 61.25 -44.21
CA ASP A 3 -5.32 60.14 -43.35
C ASP A 3 -6.51 59.26 -42.95
N LYS A 4 -6.35 57.95 -43.15
CA LYS A 4 -7.26 56.91 -42.67
C LYS A 4 -6.70 56.33 -41.37
N THR A 5 -7.10 56.87 -40.22
CA THR A 5 -6.73 56.29 -38.92
C THR A 5 -7.65 55.10 -38.61
N LEU A 6 -7.13 53.89 -38.77
CA LEU A 6 -7.74 52.63 -38.32
C LEU A 6 -7.47 52.43 -36.83
N THR A 7 -8.50 52.48 -35.99
CA THR A 7 -8.40 52.07 -34.58
C THR A 7 -8.72 50.58 -34.44
N VAL A 8 -7.69 49.76 -34.25
CA VAL A 8 -7.84 48.33 -33.97
C VAL A 8 -8.22 48.17 -32.49
N ARG A 9 -9.49 47.91 -32.21
CA ARG A 9 -9.93 47.46 -30.88
C ARG A 9 -9.53 46.00 -30.70
N ARG A 10 -8.38 45.79 -30.02
CA ARG A 10 -7.96 44.46 -29.54
C ARG A 10 -9.03 43.93 -28.60
N ALA A 11 -9.70 42.85 -29.01
CA ALA A 11 -10.70 42.17 -28.20
C ALA A 11 -10.08 41.71 -26.88
N VAL A 12 -10.80 41.99 -25.80
CA VAL A 12 -10.50 41.56 -24.44
C VAL A 12 -10.37 40.04 -24.39
N GLN A 13 -9.17 39.56 -24.05
CA GLN A 13 -8.97 38.17 -23.65
C GLN A 13 -9.56 38.02 -22.25
N GLY A 14 -10.88 37.83 -22.18
CA GLY A 14 -11.55 37.41 -20.97
C GLY A 14 -11.06 36.01 -20.63
N GLY A 15 -10.15 35.90 -19.66
CA GLY A 15 -9.91 34.65 -18.98
C GLY A 15 -11.25 34.21 -18.39
N VAL A 16 -11.87 33.21 -18.99
CA VAL A 16 -13.07 32.59 -18.45
C VAL A 16 -12.67 31.96 -17.12
N GLN A 17 -12.81 32.71 -16.02
CA GLN A 17 -12.82 32.08 -14.71
C GLN A 17 -14.01 31.12 -14.71
N PRO A 18 -13.78 29.81 -14.51
CA PRO A 18 -14.90 28.88 -14.50
C PRO A 18 -15.85 29.28 -13.38
N LYS A 19 -17.14 29.32 -13.72
CA LYS A 19 -18.23 29.68 -12.78
C LYS A 19 -18.12 28.78 -11.53
N PRO A 20 -18.50 29.27 -10.33
CA PRO A 20 -18.34 28.54 -9.07
C PRO A 20 -18.88 27.11 -9.15
N GLU A 21 -20.05 26.92 -9.77
CA GLU A 21 -20.69 25.62 -9.97
C GLU A 21 -19.87 24.64 -10.84
N GLN A 22 -19.14 25.15 -11.85
CA GLN A 22 -18.24 24.32 -12.67
C GLN A 22 -16.97 23.93 -11.92
N LYS A 23 -16.45 24.82 -11.05
CA LYS A 23 -15.31 24.49 -10.17
C LYS A 23 -15.70 23.44 -9.14
N ASP A 24 -16.88 23.57 -8.54
CA ASP A 24 -17.41 22.64 -7.55
C ASP A 24 -17.60 21.24 -8.14
N ARG A 25 -18.24 21.15 -9.31
CA ARG A 25 -18.37 19.89 -10.06
C ARG A 25 -17.02 19.27 -10.40
N LEU A 26 -16.06 20.06 -10.86
CA LEU A 26 -14.73 19.56 -11.20
C LEU A 26 -13.97 19.04 -9.96
N LEU A 27 -14.07 19.73 -8.83
CA LEU A 27 -13.51 19.31 -7.54
C LEU A 27 -14.14 17.99 -7.10
N HIS A 28 -15.46 17.89 -7.18
CA HIS A 28 -16.21 16.70 -6.82
C HIS A 28 -15.82 15.50 -7.71
N THR A 29 -15.73 15.70 -9.03
CA THR A 29 -15.29 14.66 -9.97
C THR A 29 -13.83 14.25 -9.72
N LYS A 30 -12.93 15.19 -9.41
CA LYS A 30 -11.54 14.89 -9.06
C LYS A 30 -11.44 14.04 -7.78
N GLN A 31 -12.21 14.39 -6.74
CA GLN A 31 -12.28 13.58 -5.52
C GLN A 31 -12.83 12.19 -5.81
N GLN A 32 -13.89 12.08 -6.61
CA GLN A 32 -14.49 10.80 -6.95
C GLN A 32 -13.55 9.90 -7.74
N ILE A 33 -12.79 10.43 -8.71
CA ILE A 33 -11.76 9.69 -9.45
C ILE A 33 -10.61 9.27 -8.53
N ALA A 34 -10.18 10.14 -7.61
CA ALA A 34 -9.13 9.79 -6.64
C ALA A 34 -9.57 8.64 -5.73
N LEU A 35 -10.81 8.65 -5.25
CA LEU A 35 -11.40 7.56 -4.47
C LEU A 35 -11.51 6.27 -5.29
N GLN A 36 -12.00 6.34 -6.53
CA GLN A 36 -12.08 5.16 -7.41
C GLN A 36 -10.69 4.56 -7.68
N ARG A 37 -9.67 5.40 -7.89
CA ARG A 37 -8.29 4.92 -8.05
C ARG A 37 -7.77 4.25 -6.79
N LEU A 38 -8.08 4.78 -5.60
CA LEU A 38 -7.73 4.16 -4.32
C LEU A 38 -8.34 2.76 -4.17
N MET A 39 -9.57 2.57 -4.63
CA MET A 39 -10.27 1.28 -4.60
C MET A 39 -9.73 0.27 -5.63
N LEU A 40 -9.19 0.76 -6.74
CA LEU A 40 -8.71 -0.05 -7.87
C LEU A 40 -7.21 -0.35 -7.81
N GLN A 41 -6.49 0.06 -6.76
CA GLN A 41 -5.07 -0.22 -6.66
C GLN A 41 -4.83 -1.72 -6.49
N PRO A 42 -3.92 -2.33 -7.28
CA PRO A 42 -3.52 -3.71 -7.05
C PRO A 42 -2.89 -3.80 -5.66
N GLY A 43 -3.46 -4.62 -4.77
CA GLY A 43 -2.98 -4.79 -3.39
C GLY A 43 -4.04 -4.55 -2.29
N GLY A 44 -5.30 -4.29 -2.63
CA GLY A 44 -6.41 -4.21 -1.67
C GLY A 44 -6.63 -2.81 -1.08
N THR A 45 -7.68 -2.67 -0.26
CA THR A 45 -7.97 -1.44 0.48
C THR A 45 -6.85 -1.15 1.48
N PRO A 46 -6.30 0.09 1.55
CA PRO A 46 -5.25 0.43 2.51
C PRO A 46 -5.65 0.12 3.95
N THR A 47 -4.78 -0.58 4.66
CA THR A 47 -4.87 -0.83 6.10
C THR A 47 -3.49 -0.63 6.74
N LYS A 48 -3.43 -0.70 8.07
CA LYS A 48 -2.15 -0.68 8.80
C LYS A 48 -1.37 -2.00 8.74
N ILE A 49 -1.95 -3.05 8.14
CA ILE A 49 -1.35 -4.38 8.09
C ILE A 49 -0.89 -4.68 6.67
N VAL A 50 0.39 -5.03 6.52
CA VAL A 50 0.95 -5.49 5.25
C VAL A 50 1.24 -6.98 5.35
N CYS A 51 0.68 -7.77 4.43
CA CYS A 51 1.00 -9.17 4.26
C CYS A 51 2.04 -9.32 3.15
N LEU A 52 3.15 -9.98 3.47
CA LEU A 52 4.18 -10.37 2.52
C LEU A 52 4.08 -11.88 2.27
N THR A 53 4.14 -12.28 1.00
CA THR A 53 4.23 -13.69 0.61
C THR A 53 5.48 -13.95 -0.22
N HIS A 54 5.87 -15.23 -0.31
CA HIS A 54 7.10 -15.71 -0.95
C HIS A 54 8.41 -15.23 -0.30
N VAL A 55 8.33 -14.74 0.94
CA VAL A 55 9.48 -14.33 1.75
C VAL A 55 10.12 -15.51 2.49
N VAL A 56 9.32 -16.53 2.82
CA VAL A 56 9.72 -17.67 3.65
C VAL A 56 9.03 -18.93 3.14
N THR A 57 9.52 -20.10 3.54
CA THR A 57 8.90 -21.40 3.26
C THR A 57 8.60 -22.13 4.57
N ALA A 58 7.62 -23.03 4.55
CA ALA A 58 7.24 -23.79 5.75
C ALA A 58 8.43 -24.53 6.37
N ASN A 59 9.30 -25.12 5.53
CA ASN A 59 10.46 -25.88 5.97
C ASN A 59 11.44 -25.04 6.81
N VAL A 60 11.73 -23.82 6.35
CA VAL A 60 12.64 -22.87 7.02
C VAL A 60 12.06 -22.39 8.35
N LEU A 61 10.74 -22.18 8.41
CA LEU A 61 10.05 -21.78 9.64
C LEU A 61 9.97 -22.90 10.68
N GLY A 62 10.26 -24.15 10.30
CA GLY A 62 10.36 -25.26 11.23
C GLY A 62 11.60 -25.19 12.12
N ASP A 63 12.67 -24.53 11.68
CA ASP A 63 13.90 -24.36 12.43
C ASP A 63 13.86 -23.08 13.30
N ASP A 64 14.15 -23.22 14.60
CA ASP A 64 14.07 -22.11 15.56
C ASP A 64 15.10 -21.01 15.25
N LYS A 65 16.29 -21.38 14.80
CA LYS A 65 17.36 -20.41 14.54
C LYS A 65 17.06 -19.62 13.26
N GLU A 66 16.65 -20.30 12.19
CA GLU A 66 16.25 -19.62 10.96
C GLU A 66 15.02 -18.73 11.18
N TYR A 67 14.06 -19.17 12.01
CA TYR A 67 12.91 -18.36 12.38
C TYR A 67 13.31 -17.06 13.08
N GLU A 68 14.20 -17.11 14.08
CA GLU A 68 14.67 -15.91 14.79
C GLU A 68 15.43 -14.96 13.86
N GLU A 69 16.30 -15.48 12.97
CA GLU A 69 16.99 -14.67 11.96
C GLU A 69 16.01 -13.95 11.03
N ILE A 70 14.97 -14.65 10.56
CA ILE A 70 13.93 -14.04 9.71
C ILE A 70 13.14 -13.00 10.48
N MET A 71 12.77 -13.28 11.73
CA MET A 71 12.05 -12.32 12.57
C MET A 71 12.86 -11.04 12.77
N GLU A 72 14.16 -11.14 12.99
CA GLU A 72 15.06 -9.99 13.09
C GLU A 72 15.14 -9.22 11.77
N ASP A 73 15.35 -9.91 10.64
CA ASP A 73 15.38 -9.32 9.30
C ASP A 73 14.09 -8.54 9.00
N MET A 74 12.92 -9.13 9.30
CA MET A 74 11.62 -8.52 9.04
C MET A 74 11.35 -7.32 9.94
N ARG A 75 11.77 -7.37 11.22
CA ARG A 75 11.68 -6.21 12.12
C ARG A 75 12.58 -5.07 11.65
N GLN A 76 13.82 -5.39 11.25
CA GLN A 76 14.80 -4.39 10.83
C GLN A 76 14.43 -3.75 9.49
N GLU A 77 14.07 -4.53 8.47
CA GLU A 77 13.63 -4.01 7.18
C GLU A 77 12.28 -3.30 7.29
N GLY A 78 11.33 -3.87 8.05
CA GLY A 78 10.00 -3.29 8.28
C GLY A 78 10.05 -1.95 9.01
N GLY A 79 10.89 -1.84 10.04
CA GLY A 79 11.05 -0.63 10.86
C GLY A 79 11.64 0.56 10.10
N LYS A 80 12.35 0.33 8.98
CA LYS A 80 12.87 1.41 8.12
C LYS A 80 11.75 2.16 7.37
N LEU A 81 10.59 1.55 7.23
CA LEU A 81 9.50 2.04 6.38
C LEU A 81 8.43 2.82 7.15
N GLY A 82 8.41 2.68 8.47
CA GLY A 82 7.50 3.39 9.37
C GLY A 82 7.60 2.87 10.80
N ASN A 83 6.75 3.40 11.68
CA ASN A 83 6.67 2.90 13.06
C ASN A 83 6.02 1.50 13.07
N LEU A 84 6.86 0.47 13.09
CA LEU A 84 6.45 -0.94 13.11
C LEU A 84 6.05 -1.34 14.53
N VAL A 85 4.78 -1.67 14.71
CA VAL A 85 4.17 -2.05 15.98
C VAL A 85 4.36 -3.54 16.25
N ASN A 86 4.16 -4.38 15.24
CA ASN A 86 4.25 -5.83 15.41
C ASN A 86 4.69 -6.56 14.13
N VAL A 87 5.27 -7.74 14.31
CA VAL A 87 5.62 -8.68 13.25
C VAL A 87 5.09 -10.05 13.65
N VAL A 88 4.33 -10.68 12.75
CA VAL A 88 3.81 -12.03 12.93
C VAL A 88 4.21 -12.91 11.76
N ILE A 89 4.81 -14.06 12.05
CA ILE A 89 5.17 -15.08 11.07
C ILE A 89 4.62 -16.41 11.58
N PRO A 90 3.48 -16.89 11.06
CA PRO A 90 2.89 -18.14 11.51
C PRO A 90 3.84 -19.32 11.24
N ARG A 91 4.22 -20.04 12.30
CA ARG A 91 5.05 -21.25 12.18
C ARG A 91 4.18 -22.48 11.93
N PRO A 92 4.65 -23.45 11.13
CA PRO A 92 3.97 -24.74 11.01
C PRO A 92 3.96 -25.43 12.38
N ASN A 93 2.80 -25.98 12.76
CA ASN A 93 2.71 -26.80 13.96
C ASN A 93 2.94 -28.27 13.57
N PRO A 94 3.98 -28.93 14.10
CA PRO A 94 4.26 -30.34 13.77
C PRO A 94 3.16 -31.30 14.25
N GLU A 95 2.30 -30.90 15.20
CA GLU A 95 1.22 -31.74 15.73
C GLU A 95 -0.13 -31.52 15.05
N HIS A 96 -0.31 -30.41 14.31
CA HIS A 96 -1.58 -30.05 13.67
C HIS A 96 -1.33 -29.44 12.28
N ASP A 97 -1.75 -30.15 11.24
CA ASP A 97 -1.70 -29.68 9.85
C ASP A 97 -3.11 -29.26 9.37
N PRO A 98 -3.29 -28.12 8.67
CA PRO A 98 -2.35 -27.02 8.41
C PRO A 98 -2.52 -25.84 9.38
N THR A 99 -1.41 -25.21 9.79
CA THR A 99 -1.46 -23.91 10.50
C THR A 99 -1.86 -22.80 9.52
N PRO A 100 -2.90 -22.01 9.82
CA PRO A 100 -3.28 -20.85 9.04
C PRO A 100 -2.14 -19.87 8.72
N GLY A 101 -1.99 -19.52 7.45
CA GLY A 101 -1.07 -18.46 7.01
C GLY A 101 0.43 -18.77 7.09
N VAL A 102 0.83 -20.04 7.16
CA VAL A 102 2.24 -20.44 6.96
C VAL A 102 2.74 -19.91 5.62
N GLU A 103 4.02 -19.55 5.55
CA GLU A 103 4.67 -18.88 4.41
C GLU A 103 4.33 -17.38 4.22
N LYS A 104 3.54 -16.81 5.14
CA LYS A 104 3.22 -15.38 5.17
C LYS A 104 3.95 -14.66 6.29
N VAL A 105 4.23 -13.38 6.06
CA VAL A 105 4.74 -12.44 7.07
C VAL A 105 3.79 -11.26 7.16
N PHE A 106 3.37 -10.92 8.37
CA PHE A 106 2.49 -9.79 8.62
C PHE A 106 3.23 -8.69 9.38
N LEU A 107 3.18 -7.48 8.84
CA LEU A 107 3.75 -6.28 9.42
C LEU A 107 2.61 -5.34 9.84
N GLU A 108 2.50 -5.05 11.13
CA GLU A 108 1.57 -4.06 11.66
C GLU A 108 2.30 -2.73 11.88
N TYR A 109 1.77 -1.67 11.29
CA TYR A 109 2.28 -0.30 11.45
C TYR A 109 1.35 0.54 12.33
N ALA A 110 1.88 1.60 12.93
CA ALA A 110 1.11 2.53 13.74
C ALA A 110 0.10 3.35 12.90
N ASP A 111 0.41 3.58 11.62
CA ASP A 111 -0.39 4.39 10.71
C ASP A 111 -0.37 3.85 9.26
N LEU A 112 -1.25 4.40 8.43
CA LEU A 112 -1.39 4.01 7.02
C LEU A 112 -0.19 4.45 6.17
N ASP A 113 0.56 5.47 6.58
CA ASP A 113 1.69 5.98 5.80
C ASP A 113 2.86 5.00 5.86
N GLY A 114 3.17 4.48 7.06
CA GLY A 114 4.14 3.40 7.25
C GLY A 114 3.77 2.14 6.46
N ALA A 115 2.51 1.72 6.52
CA ALA A 115 2.04 0.56 5.77
C ALA A 115 2.10 0.79 4.24
N ALA A 116 1.77 1.98 3.76
CA ALA A 116 1.86 2.32 2.34
C ALA A 116 3.30 2.32 1.81
N LYS A 117 4.23 2.89 2.59
CA LYS A 117 5.67 2.84 2.31
C LYS A 117 6.17 1.40 2.31
N ALA A 118 5.74 0.59 3.27
CA ALA A 118 6.13 -0.81 3.37
C ALA A 118 5.65 -1.63 2.18
N ARG A 119 4.35 -1.55 1.87
CA ARG A 119 3.75 -2.23 0.73
C ARG A 119 4.45 -1.84 -0.57
N SER A 120 4.64 -0.55 -0.83
CA SER A 120 5.28 -0.09 -2.07
C SER A 120 6.78 -0.42 -2.11
N GLY A 121 7.46 -0.33 -0.97
CA GLY A 121 8.90 -0.50 -0.86
C GLY A 121 9.34 -1.96 -0.89
N MET A 122 8.51 -2.88 -0.43
CA MET A 122 8.82 -4.31 -0.38
C MET A 122 8.27 -5.08 -1.58
N ASN A 123 7.13 -4.67 -2.15
CA ASN A 123 6.54 -5.36 -3.29
C ASN A 123 7.49 -5.40 -4.50
N GLY A 124 7.77 -6.59 -5.01
CA GLY A 124 8.65 -6.82 -6.15
C GLY A 124 10.14 -6.86 -5.81
N ARG A 125 10.56 -6.57 -4.56
CA ARG A 125 11.96 -6.78 -4.12
C ARG A 125 12.28 -8.27 -4.04
N LYS A 126 13.58 -8.58 -4.13
CA LYS A 126 14.06 -9.94 -3.92
C LYS A 126 14.39 -10.17 -2.46
N PHE A 127 13.88 -11.25 -1.89
CA PHE A 127 14.28 -11.77 -0.58
C PHE A 127 14.72 -13.22 -0.74
N ARG A 128 15.97 -13.53 -0.37
CA ARG A 128 16.60 -14.85 -0.58
C ARG A 128 16.39 -15.44 -1.99
N GLY A 129 16.34 -14.58 -3.00
CA GLY A 129 16.13 -14.96 -4.41
C GLY A 129 14.69 -14.93 -4.91
N ASN A 130 13.70 -14.94 -4.00
CA ASN A 130 12.27 -14.90 -4.33
C ASN A 130 11.76 -13.47 -4.49
N GLN A 131 10.82 -13.26 -5.42
CA GLN A 131 10.16 -11.97 -5.55
C GLN A 131 9.03 -11.85 -4.52
N VAL A 132 9.15 -10.86 -3.64
CA VAL A 132 8.17 -10.60 -2.59
C VAL A 132 6.90 -10.00 -3.19
N VAL A 133 5.75 -10.51 -2.78
CA VAL A 133 4.45 -9.89 -3.04
C VAL A 133 3.97 -9.23 -1.76
N ALA A 134 3.63 -7.94 -1.81
CA ALA A 134 3.12 -7.20 -0.66
C ALA A 134 1.72 -6.63 -0.93
N VAL A 135 0.78 -6.97 -0.05
CA VAL A 135 -0.64 -6.56 -0.12
C VAL A 135 -1.11 -6.05 1.24
N TYR A 136 -2.15 -5.22 1.25
CA TYR A 136 -2.81 -4.83 2.51
C TYR A 136 -3.66 -5.97 3.05
N TYR A 137 -3.66 -6.13 4.37
CA TYR A 137 -4.41 -7.18 5.06
C TYR A 137 -5.52 -6.61 5.96
N PRO A 138 -6.73 -7.21 6.02
CA PRO A 138 -7.80 -6.72 6.88
C PRO A 138 -7.42 -6.73 8.37
N GLU A 139 -7.52 -5.57 9.03
CA GLU A 139 -7.17 -5.41 10.46
C GLU A 139 -8.00 -6.32 11.37
N ASN A 140 -9.28 -6.55 11.03
CA ASN A 140 -10.16 -7.41 11.81
C ASN A 140 -9.72 -8.89 11.79
N LYS A 141 -9.28 -9.39 10.63
CA LYS A 141 -8.76 -10.76 10.50
C LYS A 141 -7.44 -10.92 11.24
N TYR A 142 -6.53 -9.95 11.06
CA TYR A 142 -5.25 -9.93 11.77
C TYR A 142 -5.43 -9.94 13.29
N ALA A 143 -6.33 -9.12 13.82
CA ALA A 143 -6.64 -9.05 15.24
C ALA A 143 -7.27 -10.34 15.79
N GLN A 144 -7.94 -11.13 14.95
CA GLN A 144 -8.53 -12.43 15.30
C GLN A 144 -7.54 -13.60 15.16
N GLY A 145 -6.34 -13.37 14.62
CA GLY A 145 -5.41 -14.43 14.27
C GLY A 145 -5.84 -15.27 13.05
N ASP A 146 -6.81 -14.79 12.27
CA ASP A 146 -7.12 -15.37 10.96
C ASP A 146 -6.06 -14.87 9.97
N TYR A 147 -5.17 -15.78 9.56
CA TYR A 147 -4.07 -15.50 8.61
C TYR A 147 -4.27 -16.19 7.25
N GLU A 148 -5.36 -16.93 7.08
CA GLU A 148 -5.66 -17.63 5.81
C GLU A 148 -5.98 -16.65 4.69
N GLY A 149 -6.64 -15.54 5.01
CA GLY A 149 -7.24 -14.68 4.00
C GLY A 149 -6.28 -13.85 3.14
N TYR A 150 -5.83 -14.37 1.99
CA TYR A 150 -5.83 -13.66 0.70
C TYR A 150 -5.60 -14.65 -0.44
#